data_AF-A0A3A0GA11-F1
#
_entry.id   AF-A0A3A0GA11-F1
#
_cell.length_a   1.000
_cell.length_b   1.000
_cell.length_c   1.000
_cell.angle_alpha   90.00
_cell.angle_beta   90.00
_cell.angle_gamma   90.00
#
_symmetry.space_group_name_H-M   'P 1'
#
loop_
_entity.id
_entity.type
_entity.pdbx_description
1 polymer ?
#
loop_
_entity_poly.entity_id
_entity_poly.type
_entity_poly.pdbx_seq_one_letter_code
_entity_poly.pdbx_strand_id
1 'polypeptide(L)'
;ADNIIGGINVSGAFYGNVISGNGNGPGIGRAVTLIGPQVLRNKMQGNYIGTALDGVTPIGNSGPGILLDGSNNEVGGPGAGNILAYSGETGITVLTGTGNRFSQNRIFGNAGLGIDEGPLSGANPVDPGDSDSGPNNYQNFPEFGVTIPRSGKIQVKGQLESTPSRLFTLEFYLNDAIDDSGYGEGQQYLGSESVITDEQGLAKFSVLLDGTVATNGCVTATAIDEVTNDTSEFSLSVQPTKELKKGLKISRAPVVAVVEEVTTVSLPLFKAPKAVKSKRALSIKAGLKVQYQVTLTSVTANTVQKLASKKNILTLQGLPSGDYQTSYVATLTKGKKVVSKSKPSPIKSFSISDS
;
A
#
# COMPACT_ATOMS: atom_id res chain seq x y z
N ALA A 1 15.90 31.82 -4.38
CA ALA A 1 14.44 31.72 -4.56
C ALA A 1 14.09 31.87 -6.02
N ASP A 2 12.90 31.40 -6.42
CA ASP A 2 12.29 31.67 -7.74
C ASP A 2 13.10 31.16 -8.95
N ASN A 3 13.85 30.07 -8.78
CA ASN A 3 14.61 29.45 -9.87
C ASN A 3 13.81 28.34 -10.57
N ILE A 4 14.20 28.02 -11.81
CA ILE A 4 13.73 26.84 -12.53
C ILE A 4 14.94 25.94 -12.83
N ILE A 5 14.85 24.67 -12.45
CA ILE A 5 15.81 23.62 -12.75
C ILE A 5 15.11 22.64 -13.71
N GLY A 6 15.52 22.66 -14.99
CA GLY A 6 14.88 21.91 -16.06
C GLY A 6 13.76 22.71 -16.74
N GLY A 7 12.65 22.05 -17.06
CA GLY A 7 11.46 22.67 -17.64
C GLY A 7 10.74 21.77 -18.65
N ILE A 8 9.47 22.12 -18.93
CA ILE A 8 8.65 21.47 -19.98
C ILE A 8 8.58 22.35 -21.23
N ASN A 9 8.68 21.76 -22.42
CA ASN A 9 8.30 22.46 -23.65
C ASN A 9 6.83 22.18 -23.99
N VAL A 10 6.07 23.24 -24.23
CA VAL A 10 4.71 23.20 -24.80
C VAL A 10 4.65 22.65 -26.25
N SER A 11 5.79 22.28 -26.85
CA SER A 11 5.89 21.76 -28.23
C SER A 11 6.58 20.39 -28.36
N GLY A 12 6.65 19.61 -27.27
CA GLY A 12 7.05 18.20 -27.33
C GLY A 12 8.56 17.90 -27.38
N ALA A 13 9.42 18.91 -27.19
CA ALA A 13 10.86 18.71 -26.98
C ALA A 13 11.22 18.70 -25.49
N PHE A 14 12.11 17.81 -25.06
CA PHE A 14 12.60 17.75 -23.67
C PHE A 14 13.60 18.89 -23.38
N TYR A 15 13.41 19.62 -22.26
CA TYR A 15 14.38 20.57 -21.69
C TYR A 15 14.82 20.19 -20.26
N GLY A 16 14.60 18.93 -19.88
CA GLY A 16 15.14 18.38 -18.65
C GLY A 16 16.66 18.31 -18.65
N ASN A 17 17.27 18.51 -17.49
CA ASN A 17 18.68 18.15 -17.30
C ASN A 17 18.80 16.65 -17.08
N VAL A 18 19.92 16.06 -17.51
CA VAL A 18 20.36 14.72 -17.06
C VAL A 18 21.43 14.92 -15.98
N ILE A 19 21.12 14.51 -14.75
CA ILE A 19 21.97 14.73 -13.57
C ILE A 19 22.23 13.38 -12.91
N SER A 20 23.32 12.74 -13.34
CA SER A 20 23.56 11.31 -13.13
C SER A 20 25.05 11.01 -12.97
N GLY A 21 25.39 9.90 -12.32
CA GLY A 21 26.79 9.47 -12.12
C GLY A 21 27.59 10.36 -11.17
N ASN A 22 26.92 11.10 -10.28
CA ASN A 22 27.61 11.91 -9.29
C ASN A 22 28.13 11.02 -8.15
N GLY A 23 29.41 11.22 -7.79
CA GLY A 23 30.06 10.63 -6.62
C GLY A 23 30.67 9.24 -6.81
N ASN A 24 31.69 8.92 -5.99
CA ASN A 24 32.39 7.63 -5.97
C ASN A 24 32.18 6.87 -4.64
N GLY A 25 31.15 7.21 -3.87
CA GLY A 25 30.86 6.55 -2.58
C GLY A 25 29.57 7.07 -1.90
N PRO A 26 28.99 6.29 -0.98
CA PRO A 26 27.70 6.63 -0.34
C PRO A 26 27.68 8.06 0.24
N GLY A 27 26.61 8.81 -0.01
CA GLY A 27 26.34 10.14 0.56
C GLY A 27 27.13 11.32 0.00
N ILE A 28 28.08 11.06 -0.91
CA ILE A 28 28.95 12.12 -1.50
C ILE A 28 28.33 12.67 -2.79
N GLY A 29 27.71 11.81 -3.59
CA GLY A 29 27.22 12.13 -4.93
C GLY A 29 25.77 12.57 -4.95
N ARG A 30 25.47 13.78 -4.49
CA ARG A 30 24.12 14.36 -4.57
C ARG A 30 23.87 14.90 -5.98
N ALA A 31 22.67 14.68 -6.53
CA ALA A 31 22.35 15.21 -7.86
C ALA A 31 21.97 16.69 -7.79
N VAL A 32 20.95 17.02 -6.99
CA VAL A 32 20.54 18.41 -6.75
C VAL A 32 20.48 18.68 -5.25
N THR A 33 21.01 19.83 -4.84
CA THR A 33 21.01 20.27 -3.45
C THR A 33 20.51 21.70 -3.38
N LEU A 34 19.45 21.92 -2.62
CA LEU A 34 18.84 23.23 -2.39
C LEU A 34 18.81 23.48 -0.89
N ILE A 35 19.78 24.24 -0.37
CA ILE A 35 19.97 24.44 1.08
C ILE A 35 19.99 25.92 1.45
N GLY A 36 19.19 26.27 2.47
CA GLY A 36 19.29 27.53 3.21
C GLY A 36 17.95 28.27 3.34
N PRO A 37 17.89 29.28 4.23
CA PRO A 37 16.64 29.93 4.64
C PRO A 37 15.93 30.73 3.51
N GLN A 38 16.60 30.94 2.37
CA GLN A 38 16.05 31.65 1.21
C GLN A 38 15.82 30.73 -0.01
N VAL A 39 15.86 29.42 0.21
CA VAL A 39 15.46 28.41 -0.77
C VAL A 39 13.93 28.34 -0.77
N LEU A 40 13.34 29.27 -1.53
CA LEU A 40 11.90 29.42 -1.66
C LEU A 40 11.46 29.42 -3.12
N ARG A 41 10.30 28.83 -3.44
CA ARG A 41 9.64 28.99 -4.75
C ARG A 41 10.48 28.54 -5.94
N ASN A 42 11.37 27.58 -5.74
CA ASN A 42 12.09 26.97 -6.85
C ASN A 42 11.22 25.89 -7.48
N LYS A 43 11.33 25.73 -8.81
CA LYS A 43 10.65 24.69 -9.58
C LYS A 43 11.67 23.74 -10.18
N MET A 44 11.49 22.45 -9.99
CA MET A 44 12.29 21.43 -10.63
C MET A 44 11.40 20.56 -11.50
N GLN A 45 11.58 20.60 -12.82
CA GLN A 45 10.62 20.02 -13.76
C GLN A 45 11.31 19.27 -14.89
N GLY A 46 10.77 18.11 -15.25
CA GLY A 46 11.18 17.33 -16.42
C GLY A 46 12.62 16.80 -16.40
N ASN A 47 13.32 16.81 -15.26
CA ASN A 47 14.71 16.34 -15.16
C ASN A 47 14.80 14.80 -15.10
N TYR A 48 15.96 14.28 -15.52
CA TYR A 48 16.36 12.88 -15.41
C TYR A 48 17.50 12.80 -14.38
N ILE A 49 17.21 12.21 -13.23
CA ILE A 49 18.15 12.11 -12.11
C ILE A 49 18.46 10.63 -11.88
N GLY A 50 19.74 10.28 -11.98
CA GLY A 50 20.25 8.91 -11.78
C GLY A 50 19.96 7.93 -12.92
N THR A 51 19.48 8.43 -14.06
CA THR A 51 19.29 7.66 -15.31
C THR A 51 20.02 8.31 -16.48
N ALA A 52 20.20 7.59 -17.58
CA ALA A 52 20.54 8.21 -18.86
C ALA A 52 19.35 8.98 -19.44
N LEU A 53 19.55 9.63 -20.59
CA LEU A 53 18.51 10.39 -21.30
C LEU A 53 17.30 9.53 -21.74
N ASP A 54 17.45 8.21 -21.79
CA ASP A 54 16.34 7.28 -22.07
C ASP A 54 15.39 7.10 -20.88
N GLY A 55 15.74 7.60 -19.70
CA GLY A 55 14.96 7.48 -18.45
C GLY A 55 14.89 6.08 -17.87
N VAL A 56 15.69 5.14 -18.35
CA VAL A 56 15.66 3.73 -17.91
C VAL A 56 17.06 3.12 -17.72
N THR A 57 18.07 3.58 -18.44
CA THR A 57 19.45 3.10 -18.24
C THR A 57 19.98 3.66 -16.92
N PRO A 58 20.38 2.81 -15.95
CA PRO A 58 20.81 3.27 -14.64
C PRO A 58 22.18 3.93 -14.70
N ILE A 59 22.26 5.18 -14.24
CA ILE A 59 23.51 5.94 -14.05
C ILE A 59 23.39 6.65 -12.69
N GLY A 60 23.21 5.83 -11.65
CA GLY A 60 22.84 6.29 -10.32
C GLY A 60 23.77 7.36 -9.73
N ASN A 61 23.20 8.16 -8.84
CA ASN A 61 23.95 9.11 -8.01
C ASN A 61 24.25 8.43 -6.67
N SER A 62 25.43 8.65 -6.08
CA SER A 62 25.83 7.90 -4.88
C SER A 62 25.23 8.41 -3.56
N GLY A 63 24.55 9.57 -3.56
CA GLY A 63 23.74 10.09 -2.45
C GLY A 63 22.27 10.26 -2.86
N PRO A 64 21.51 11.15 -2.18
CA PRO A 64 20.12 11.45 -2.55
C PRO A 64 20.02 12.06 -3.94
N GLY A 65 18.91 11.77 -4.63
CA GLY A 65 18.59 12.40 -5.91
C GLY A 65 18.41 13.91 -5.73
N ILE A 66 17.53 14.31 -4.81
CA ILE A 66 17.32 15.70 -4.39
C ILE A 66 17.47 15.79 -2.88
N LEU A 67 18.24 16.77 -2.42
CA LEU A 67 18.29 17.19 -1.03
C LEU A 67 17.71 18.60 -0.87
N LEU A 68 16.65 18.72 -0.07
CA LEU A 68 15.90 19.95 0.14
C LEU A 68 15.99 20.41 1.60
N ASP A 69 16.46 21.64 1.81
CA ASP A 69 16.40 22.38 3.08
C ASP A 69 15.89 23.79 2.75
N GLY A 70 14.56 23.91 2.72
CA GLY A 70 13.84 25.08 2.22
C GLY A 70 12.33 24.85 2.11
N SER A 71 11.58 25.91 1.84
CA SER A 71 10.11 25.90 1.85
C SER A 71 9.51 26.32 0.50
N ASN A 72 8.24 26.01 0.25
CA ASN A 72 7.50 26.47 -0.93
C ASN A 72 8.14 26.08 -2.28
N ASN A 73 8.79 24.93 -2.38
CA ASN A 73 9.40 24.45 -3.62
C ASN A 73 8.46 23.47 -4.35
N GLU A 74 8.57 23.40 -5.67
CA GLU A 74 7.78 22.49 -6.51
C GLU A 74 8.73 21.53 -7.23
N VAL A 75 8.61 20.24 -6.94
CA VAL A 75 9.32 19.18 -7.67
C VAL A 75 8.29 18.42 -8.49
N GLY A 76 8.40 18.56 -9.81
CA GLY A 76 7.49 17.97 -10.79
C GLY A 76 6.30 18.89 -11.09
N GLY A 77 5.15 18.27 -11.28
CA GLY A 77 3.87 18.91 -11.60
C GLY A 77 3.17 18.28 -12.81
N PRO A 78 1.92 18.68 -13.10
CA PRO A 78 1.13 18.16 -14.21
C PRO A 78 1.86 18.20 -15.56
N GLY A 79 2.18 17.03 -16.11
CA GLY A 79 2.94 16.91 -17.37
C GLY A 79 4.41 17.36 -17.28
N ALA A 80 4.90 17.61 -16.06
CA ALA A 80 6.22 18.16 -15.75
C ALA A 80 7.02 17.31 -14.74
N GLY A 81 6.55 16.10 -14.45
CA GLY A 81 7.21 15.16 -13.55
C GLY A 81 8.67 14.90 -13.89
N ASN A 82 9.52 14.86 -12.87
CA ASN A 82 10.90 14.42 -13.02
C ASN A 82 10.98 12.88 -12.98
N ILE A 83 12.05 12.32 -13.53
CA ILE A 83 12.47 10.95 -13.27
C ILE A 83 13.58 11.00 -12.23
N LEU A 84 13.38 10.35 -11.08
CA LEU A 84 14.37 10.21 -10.01
C LEU A 84 14.56 8.73 -9.72
N ALA A 85 15.68 8.16 -10.12
CA ALA A 85 15.91 6.75 -9.94
C ALA A 85 17.35 6.41 -9.62
N TYR A 86 17.54 5.25 -9.01
CA TYR A 86 18.87 4.67 -8.76
C TYR A 86 19.79 5.57 -7.92
N SER A 87 19.22 6.37 -7.02
CA SER A 87 19.97 7.10 -6.01
C SER A 87 20.49 6.12 -4.96
N GLY A 88 21.72 6.33 -4.50
CA GLY A 88 22.38 5.50 -3.48
C GLY A 88 21.80 5.69 -2.08
N GLU A 89 20.88 6.63 -1.91
CA GLU A 89 20.07 6.86 -0.73
C GLU A 89 18.60 7.02 -1.17
N THR A 90 17.94 8.09 -0.77
CA THR A 90 16.54 8.41 -1.10
C THR A 90 16.40 9.05 -2.48
N GLY A 91 15.19 9.02 -3.05
CA GLY A 91 14.87 9.82 -4.23
C GLY A 91 14.89 11.32 -3.90
N ILE A 92 14.09 11.72 -2.92
CA ILE A 92 14.01 13.08 -2.38
C ILE A 92 14.15 13.00 -0.86
N THR A 93 15.10 13.74 -0.28
CA THR A 93 15.16 13.99 1.16
C THR A 93 14.80 15.43 1.47
N VAL A 94 13.89 15.61 2.41
CA VAL A 94 13.53 16.91 2.98
C VAL A 94 14.08 17.00 4.40
N LEU A 95 15.02 17.92 4.61
CA LEU A 95 15.66 18.13 5.92
C LEU A 95 14.86 19.10 6.78
N THR A 96 14.37 20.19 6.18
CA THR A 96 13.53 21.20 6.84
C THR A 96 12.65 21.91 5.81
N GLY A 97 11.70 22.70 6.32
CA GLY A 97 10.85 23.57 5.52
C GLY A 97 9.52 22.93 5.14
N THR A 98 8.56 23.76 4.77
CA THR A 98 7.16 23.39 4.53
C THR A 98 6.66 23.97 3.21
N GLY A 99 5.52 23.48 2.75
CA GLY A 99 4.89 23.84 1.48
C GLY A 99 5.67 23.32 0.28
N ASN A 100 6.43 22.24 0.44
CA ASN A 100 7.14 21.63 -0.67
C ASN A 100 6.24 20.60 -1.36
N ARG A 101 5.85 20.92 -2.60
CA ARG A 101 4.99 20.08 -3.43
C ARG A 101 5.82 19.08 -4.23
N PHE A 102 5.52 17.79 -4.08
CA PHE A 102 6.11 16.71 -4.90
C PHE A 102 5.00 16.06 -5.72
N SER A 103 4.94 16.35 -7.03
CA SER A 103 3.79 15.98 -7.85
C SER A 103 4.20 15.35 -9.17
N GLN A 104 3.55 14.24 -9.50
CA GLN A 104 3.72 13.46 -10.74
C GLN A 104 5.17 13.07 -11.08
N ASN A 105 6.05 12.99 -10.08
CA ASN A 105 7.40 12.49 -10.28
C ASN A 105 7.37 10.98 -10.45
N ARG A 106 8.27 10.46 -11.29
CA ARG A 106 8.56 9.03 -11.38
C ARG A 106 9.77 8.74 -10.51
N ILE A 107 9.53 8.18 -9.32
CA ILE A 107 10.56 7.90 -8.33
C ILE A 107 10.65 6.38 -8.18
N PHE A 108 11.81 5.77 -8.45
CA PHE A 108 11.95 4.31 -8.42
C PHE A 108 13.40 3.80 -8.34
N GLY A 109 13.60 2.60 -7.82
CA GLY A 109 14.90 1.94 -7.72
C GLY A 109 15.92 2.69 -6.87
N ASN A 110 15.49 3.56 -5.95
CA ASN A 110 16.42 4.20 -5.00
C ASN A 110 16.73 3.21 -3.85
N ALA A 111 17.88 3.39 -3.18
CA ALA A 111 18.32 2.47 -2.13
C ALA A 111 17.59 2.69 -0.79
N GLY A 112 17.00 3.87 -0.59
CA GLY A 112 16.10 4.20 0.52
C GLY A 112 14.72 4.57 0.00
N LEU A 113 13.96 5.33 0.80
CA LEU A 113 12.63 5.78 0.42
C LEU A 113 12.64 6.67 -0.83
N GLY A 114 11.53 6.65 -1.58
CA GLY A 114 11.34 7.56 -2.71
C GLY A 114 11.27 9.03 -2.27
N ILE A 115 10.57 9.30 -1.17
CA ILE A 115 10.49 10.59 -0.48
C ILE A 115 10.71 10.29 0.99
N ASP A 116 11.63 11.01 1.63
CA ASP A 116 11.97 10.89 3.05
C ASP A 116 11.87 12.27 3.72
N GLU A 117 10.97 12.38 4.69
CA GLU A 117 10.75 13.57 5.50
C GLU A 117 11.42 13.41 6.86
N GLY A 118 12.74 13.66 6.86
CA GLY A 118 13.61 13.43 8.00
C GLY A 118 13.13 14.13 9.30
N PRO A 119 13.60 13.68 10.47
CA PRO A 119 14.90 13.03 10.67
C PRO A 119 14.84 11.50 10.86
N LEU A 120 13.68 10.87 10.70
CA LEU A 120 13.53 9.43 10.90
C LEU A 120 14.21 8.65 9.76
N SER A 121 14.65 7.43 10.06
CA SER A 121 15.17 6.51 9.03
C SER A 121 14.04 5.57 8.60
N GLY A 122 13.12 6.10 7.79
CA GLY A 122 11.91 5.39 7.38
C GLY A 122 10.67 6.26 7.49
N ALA A 123 9.56 5.74 6.98
CA ALA A 123 8.37 6.55 6.79
C ALA A 123 7.79 7.08 8.10
N ASN A 124 7.34 8.33 8.08
CA ASN A 124 6.71 9.01 9.20
C ASN A 124 5.38 8.32 9.58
N PRO A 125 5.08 8.13 10.87
CA PRO A 125 3.82 7.52 11.29
C PRO A 125 2.60 8.37 10.92
N VAL A 126 1.45 7.72 10.66
CA VAL A 126 0.16 8.41 10.57
C VAL A 126 -0.37 8.72 11.96
N ASP A 127 -0.61 10.00 12.28
CA ASP A 127 -1.15 10.49 13.55
C ASP A 127 -2.57 11.10 13.41
N PRO A 128 -3.42 11.04 14.45
CA PRO A 128 -4.75 11.63 14.40
C PRO A 128 -4.74 13.15 14.27
N GLY A 129 -5.27 13.66 13.15
CA GLY A 129 -5.49 15.08 12.93
C GLY A 129 -4.28 15.86 12.42
N ASP A 130 -3.14 15.20 12.19
CA ASP A 130 -1.94 15.73 11.50
C ASP A 130 -1.51 17.08 12.07
N SER A 131 -1.18 17.03 13.36
CA SER A 131 -0.86 18.21 14.17
C SER A 131 0.64 18.43 14.35
N ASP A 132 1.43 17.65 13.61
CA ASP A 132 2.86 17.61 13.74
C ASP A 132 3.55 18.86 13.14
N SER A 133 4.85 18.98 13.43
CA SER A 133 5.69 20.04 12.90
C SER A 133 7.03 19.50 12.46
N GLY A 134 7.50 19.91 11.29
CA GLY A 134 8.70 19.38 10.66
C GLY A 134 8.73 19.68 9.17
N PRO A 135 9.64 19.05 8.41
CA PRO A 135 9.55 18.95 6.96
C PRO A 135 8.12 18.68 6.49
N ASN A 136 7.57 19.55 5.66
CA ASN A 136 6.19 19.48 5.16
C ASN A 136 5.13 19.20 6.25
N ASN A 137 5.38 19.63 7.49
CA ASN A 137 4.56 19.33 8.66
C ASN A 137 4.32 17.82 8.90
N TYR A 138 5.14 16.94 8.31
CA TYR A 138 4.96 15.49 8.29
C TYR A 138 3.58 15.06 7.79
N GLN A 139 3.08 15.74 6.76
CA GLN A 139 1.79 15.48 6.15
C GLN A 139 1.51 13.97 6.03
N ASN A 140 0.41 13.53 6.60
CA ASN A 140 0.04 12.11 6.57
C ASN A 140 -0.21 11.63 5.15
N PHE A 141 0.29 10.42 4.83
CA PHE A 141 0.01 9.73 3.58
C PHE A 141 -1.31 8.93 3.63
N PRO A 142 -1.90 8.57 2.48
CA PRO A 142 -3.10 7.75 2.45
C PRO A 142 -2.88 6.31 2.96
N GLU A 143 -3.86 5.76 3.66
CA GLU A 143 -3.89 4.34 4.06
C GLU A 143 -4.85 3.54 3.17
N PHE A 144 -4.34 2.48 2.53
CA PHE A 144 -5.16 1.62 1.68
C PHE A 144 -5.92 0.56 2.46
N GLY A 145 -7.19 0.37 2.07
CA GLY A 145 -7.99 -0.77 2.52
C GLY A 145 -7.92 -1.94 1.55
N VAL A 146 -8.16 -1.69 0.25
CA VAL A 146 -8.20 -2.73 -0.80
C VAL A 146 -7.90 -2.11 -2.17
N THR A 147 -7.07 -2.78 -2.96
CA THR A 147 -6.94 -2.56 -4.42
C THR A 147 -7.54 -3.74 -5.18
N ILE A 148 -8.36 -3.48 -6.20
CA ILE A 148 -9.08 -4.50 -6.98
C ILE A 148 -8.76 -4.31 -8.47
N PRO A 149 -8.13 -5.30 -9.13
CA PRO A 149 -7.90 -5.23 -10.55
C PRO A 149 -9.22 -5.37 -11.31
N ARG A 150 -9.40 -4.52 -12.31
CA ARG A 150 -10.49 -4.52 -13.28
C ARG A 150 -9.87 -4.64 -14.69
N SER A 151 -10.67 -4.91 -15.71
CA SER A 151 -10.15 -4.98 -17.08
C SER A 151 -9.53 -3.64 -17.50
N GLY A 152 -8.20 -3.56 -17.53
CA GLY A 152 -7.43 -2.35 -17.86
C GLY A 152 -7.51 -1.20 -16.84
N LYS A 153 -8.07 -1.45 -15.65
CA LYS A 153 -8.26 -0.44 -14.60
C LYS A 153 -7.95 -1.02 -13.22
N ILE A 154 -7.71 -0.14 -12.25
CA ILE A 154 -7.45 -0.52 -10.86
C ILE A 154 -8.41 0.28 -9.98
N GLN A 155 -9.26 -0.41 -9.23
CA GLN A 155 -10.08 0.24 -8.22
C GLN A 155 -9.29 0.30 -6.91
N VAL A 156 -9.06 1.50 -6.40
CA VAL A 156 -8.30 1.73 -5.17
C VAL A 156 -9.25 2.29 -4.12
N LYS A 157 -9.27 1.66 -2.94
CA LYS A 157 -10.08 2.09 -1.79
C LYS A 157 -9.19 2.28 -0.59
N GLY A 158 -9.43 3.34 0.15
CA GLY A 158 -8.66 3.68 1.34
C GLY A 158 -9.28 4.85 2.09
N GLN A 159 -8.45 5.41 2.96
CA GLN A 159 -8.75 6.61 3.72
C GLN A 159 -7.51 7.50 3.85
N LEU A 160 -7.74 8.77 4.10
CA LEU A 160 -6.74 9.72 4.57
C LEU A 160 -7.20 10.19 5.94
N GLU A 161 -6.32 10.13 6.94
CA GLU A 161 -6.49 10.79 8.23
C GLU A 161 -5.47 11.94 8.28
N SER A 162 -5.95 13.19 8.26
CA SER A 162 -5.10 14.38 8.26
C SER A 162 -5.83 15.59 8.86
N THR A 163 -5.38 16.82 8.57
CA THR A 163 -5.96 18.06 9.10
C THR A 163 -7.47 18.09 8.85
N PRO A 164 -8.32 18.37 9.87
CA PRO A 164 -9.78 18.45 9.69
C PRO A 164 -10.27 19.52 8.72
N SER A 165 -11.36 19.22 8.01
CA SER A 165 -12.04 20.15 7.08
C SER A 165 -11.11 20.75 6.03
N ARG A 166 -10.21 19.93 5.50
CA ARG A 166 -9.13 20.34 4.59
C ARG A 166 -9.22 19.58 3.26
N LEU A 167 -8.90 20.28 2.18
CA LEU A 167 -8.82 19.73 0.84
C LEU A 167 -7.42 19.13 0.61
N PHE A 168 -7.40 17.89 0.14
CA PHE A 168 -6.18 17.20 -0.26
C PHE A 168 -6.29 16.66 -1.68
N THR A 169 -5.16 16.62 -2.38
CA THR A 169 -5.01 15.85 -3.61
C THR A 169 -4.23 14.58 -3.30
N LEU A 170 -4.82 13.42 -3.61
CA LEU A 170 -4.15 12.13 -3.56
C LEU A 170 -3.58 11.81 -4.93
N GLU A 171 -2.29 11.50 -5.02
CA GLU A 171 -1.65 11.04 -6.26
C GLU A 171 -1.29 9.56 -6.14
N PHE A 172 -1.71 8.76 -7.11
CA PHE A 172 -1.55 7.30 -7.07
C PHE A 172 -0.51 6.83 -8.08
N TYR A 173 0.29 5.87 -7.66
CA TYR A 173 1.40 5.35 -8.45
C TYR A 173 1.39 3.83 -8.51
N LEU A 174 1.84 3.30 -9.63
CA LEU A 174 2.13 1.89 -9.84
C LEU A 174 3.63 1.66 -9.71
N ASN A 175 4.01 0.59 -9.03
CA ASN A 175 5.37 0.10 -8.94
C ASN A 175 5.43 -1.36 -9.39
N ASP A 176 6.53 -1.75 -10.03
CA ASP A 176 6.73 -3.11 -10.52
C ASP A 176 6.95 -4.13 -9.39
N ALA A 177 7.41 -3.65 -8.22
CA ALA A 177 7.63 -4.44 -7.02
C ALA A 177 7.38 -3.60 -5.75
N ILE A 178 7.18 -4.29 -4.63
CA ILE A 178 7.21 -3.67 -3.30
C ILE A 178 8.65 -3.28 -2.99
N ASP A 179 8.87 -2.04 -2.56
CA ASP A 179 10.15 -1.57 -2.07
C ASP A 179 10.57 -2.30 -0.77
N ASP A 180 11.87 -2.44 -0.53
CA ASP A 180 12.38 -3.15 0.66
C ASP A 180 11.94 -2.51 1.98
N SER A 181 11.65 -1.21 2.00
CA SER A 181 11.07 -0.52 3.17
C SER A 181 9.61 -0.89 3.44
N GLY A 182 8.92 -1.47 2.46
CA GLY A 182 7.46 -1.66 2.44
C GLY A 182 6.68 -0.41 2.02
N TYR A 183 7.30 0.76 2.10
CA TYR A 183 6.76 2.04 1.62
C TYR A 183 7.31 2.23 0.21
N GLY A 184 6.47 1.93 -0.77
CA GLY A 184 6.94 1.88 -2.15
C GLY A 184 7.23 3.28 -2.67
N GLU A 185 8.03 3.37 -3.72
CA GLU A 185 8.21 4.63 -4.43
C GLU A 185 7.03 4.91 -5.36
N GLY A 186 7.23 5.64 -6.45
CA GLY A 186 6.19 5.93 -7.44
C GLY A 186 6.72 5.85 -8.87
N GLN A 187 6.82 4.66 -9.43
CA GLN A 187 7.46 4.43 -10.72
C GLN A 187 6.64 4.92 -11.92
N GLN A 188 5.32 4.77 -11.85
CA GLN A 188 4.38 5.20 -12.89
C GLN A 188 3.18 5.90 -12.26
N TYR A 189 2.95 7.16 -12.62
CA TYR A 189 1.75 7.90 -12.24
C TYR A 189 0.50 7.28 -12.89
N LEU A 190 -0.53 7.02 -12.08
CA LEU A 190 -1.81 6.45 -12.51
C LEU A 190 -2.93 7.48 -12.60
N GLY A 191 -2.84 8.55 -11.81
CA GLY A 191 -3.87 9.58 -11.69
C GLY A 191 -3.97 10.14 -10.28
N SER A 192 -4.97 11.00 -10.07
CA SER A 192 -5.22 11.64 -8.78
C SER A 192 -6.70 11.70 -8.43
N GLU A 193 -7.00 11.88 -7.14
CA GLU A 193 -8.34 12.09 -6.59
C GLU A 193 -8.28 13.23 -5.57
N SER A 194 -9.24 14.16 -5.60
CA SER A 194 -9.37 15.19 -4.57
C SER A 194 -10.31 14.72 -3.46
N VAL A 195 -9.89 14.86 -2.21
CA VAL A 195 -10.66 14.46 -1.03
C VAL A 195 -10.76 15.61 -0.04
N ILE A 196 -11.86 15.69 0.70
CA ILE A 196 -12.04 16.65 1.80
C ILE A 196 -12.21 15.85 3.08
N THR A 197 -11.36 16.11 4.08
CA THR A 197 -11.47 15.50 5.41
C THR A 197 -12.67 16.08 6.16
N ASP A 198 -13.31 15.27 6.98
CA ASP A 198 -14.40 15.71 7.85
C ASP A 198 -13.89 16.52 9.06
N GLU A 199 -14.80 16.87 9.98
CA GLU A 199 -14.46 17.58 11.22
C GLU A 199 -13.54 16.78 12.16
N GLN A 200 -13.36 15.47 11.90
CA GLN A 200 -12.47 14.59 12.65
C GLN A 200 -11.15 14.34 11.91
N GLY A 201 -10.94 14.92 10.72
CA GLY A 201 -9.73 14.70 9.94
C GLY A 201 -9.79 13.50 9.00
N LEU A 202 -10.93 12.82 8.87
CA LEU A 202 -11.03 11.60 8.08
C LEU A 202 -11.66 11.85 6.70
N ALA A 203 -11.04 11.33 5.64
CA ALA A 203 -11.61 11.25 4.31
C ALA A 203 -11.56 9.81 3.79
N LYS A 204 -12.68 9.25 3.32
CA LYS A 204 -12.71 7.94 2.66
C LYS A 204 -12.80 8.11 1.16
N PHE A 205 -12.07 7.30 0.40
CA PHE A 205 -12.07 7.38 -1.06
C PHE A 205 -12.22 6.01 -1.73
N SER A 206 -12.72 6.04 -2.96
CA SER A 206 -12.83 4.89 -3.86
C SER A 206 -12.67 5.36 -5.30
N VAL A 207 -11.45 5.35 -5.80
CA VAL A 207 -11.10 5.80 -7.16
C VAL A 207 -10.95 4.63 -8.11
N LEU A 208 -11.21 4.86 -9.40
CA LEU A 208 -10.98 3.90 -10.47
C LEU A 208 -9.96 4.47 -11.46
N LEU A 209 -8.74 3.94 -11.41
CA LEU A 209 -7.58 4.45 -12.16
C LEU A 209 -7.34 3.61 -13.41
N ASP A 210 -6.76 4.21 -14.45
CA ASP A 210 -6.30 3.50 -15.64
C ASP A 210 -4.97 2.82 -15.35
N GLY A 211 -4.87 1.53 -15.67
CA GLY A 211 -3.66 0.77 -15.40
C GLY A 211 -3.92 -0.72 -15.23
N THR A 212 -2.86 -1.51 -15.37
CA THR A 212 -2.86 -2.93 -15.05
C THR A 212 -1.69 -3.18 -14.13
N VAL A 213 -1.95 -3.77 -12.97
CA VAL A 213 -0.88 -4.15 -12.05
C VAL A 213 -0.35 -5.52 -12.45
N ALA A 214 0.97 -5.60 -12.65
CA ALA A 214 1.66 -6.86 -12.87
C ALA A 214 1.53 -7.78 -11.64
N THR A 215 1.81 -9.07 -11.79
CA THR A 215 1.66 -10.07 -10.71
C THR A 215 2.38 -9.66 -9.41
N ASN A 216 3.53 -9.00 -9.51
CA ASN A 216 4.31 -8.56 -8.36
C ASN A 216 4.16 -7.06 -8.05
N GLY A 217 3.41 -6.33 -8.87
CA GLY A 217 3.29 -4.89 -8.76
C GLY A 217 2.43 -4.47 -7.57
N CYS A 218 2.66 -3.25 -7.10
CA CYS A 218 1.91 -2.65 -6.00
C CYS A 218 1.48 -1.22 -6.35
N VAL A 219 0.52 -0.72 -5.59
CA VAL A 219 0.07 0.67 -5.66
C VAL A 219 0.54 1.40 -4.41
N THR A 220 1.02 2.62 -4.59
CA THR A 220 1.35 3.59 -3.54
C THR A 220 0.61 4.91 -3.82
N ALA A 221 0.57 5.79 -2.83
CA ALA A 221 0.07 7.14 -3.01
C ALA A 221 0.80 8.15 -2.14
N THR A 222 0.75 9.42 -2.56
CA THR A 222 1.05 10.58 -1.72
C THR A 222 -0.23 11.38 -1.49
N ALA A 223 -0.24 12.20 -0.44
CA ALA A 223 -1.26 13.21 -0.18
C ALA A 223 -0.63 14.59 -0.23
N ILE A 224 -1.31 15.55 -0.86
CA ILE A 224 -0.89 16.94 -0.93
C ILE A 224 -1.96 17.80 -0.28
N ASP A 225 -1.60 18.54 0.76
CA ASP A 225 -2.47 19.55 1.36
C ASP A 225 -2.57 20.75 0.42
N GLU A 226 -3.75 21.03 -0.12
CA GLU A 226 -3.95 22.09 -1.12
C GLU A 226 -3.96 23.50 -0.51
N VAL A 227 -3.90 23.63 0.83
CA VAL A 227 -3.76 24.92 1.51
C VAL A 227 -2.30 25.23 1.80
N THR A 228 -1.50 24.25 2.23
CA THR A 228 -0.08 24.47 2.57
C THR A 228 0.89 24.12 1.45
N ASN A 229 0.50 23.23 0.53
CA ASN A 229 1.34 22.53 -0.45
C ASN A 229 2.28 21.47 0.14
N ASP A 230 2.10 21.11 1.41
CA ASP A 230 2.83 20.00 2.01
C ASP A 230 2.45 18.71 1.30
N THR A 231 3.45 17.91 0.92
CA THR A 231 3.25 16.59 0.32
C THR A 231 3.76 15.54 1.27
N SER A 232 3.00 14.48 1.51
CA SER A 232 3.45 13.34 2.29
C SER A 232 4.59 12.57 1.60
N GLU A 233 5.29 11.75 2.38
CA GLU A 233 5.99 10.59 1.83
C GLU A 233 5.04 9.63 1.09
N PHE A 234 5.58 8.59 0.47
CA PHE A 234 4.74 7.54 -0.12
C PHE A 234 4.11 6.64 0.95
N SER A 235 2.86 6.27 0.71
CA SER A 235 2.13 5.30 1.52
C SER A 235 2.76 3.90 1.51
N LEU A 236 2.32 3.05 2.45
CA LEU A 236 2.59 1.62 2.40
C LEU A 236 2.14 1.02 1.05
N SER A 237 3.00 0.18 0.47
CA SER A 237 2.70 -0.55 -0.76
C SER A 237 1.52 -1.50 -0.57
N VAL A 238 0.53 -1.44 -1.46
CA VAL A 238 -0.57 -2.42 -1.48
C VAL A 238 -0.65 -3.13 -2.83
N GLN A 239 -0.51 -4.44 -2.78
CA GLN A 239 -0.74 -5.31 -3.93
C GLN A 239 -2.24 -5.49 -4.20
N PRO A 240 -2.66 -5.57 -5.48
CA PRO A 240 -4.02 -5.92 -5.87
C PRO A 240 -4.51 -7.18 -5.19
N THR A 241 -5.58 -7.05 -4.44
CA THR A 241 -6.35 -8.22 -4.02
C THR A 241 -7.10 -8.76 -5.23
N LYS A 242 -6.83 -10.00 -5.63
CA LYS A 242 -7.63 -10.67 -6.67
C LYS A 242 -9.08 -10.80 -6.17
N GLU A 243 -10.04 -10.30 -6.94
CA GLU A 243 -11.47 -10.59 -6.70
C GLU A 243 -11.67 -12.10 -6.86
N LEU A 244 -11.95 -12.81 -5.76
CA LEU A 244 -12.43 -14.19 -5.87
C LEU A 244 -13.71 -14.19 -6.70
N LYS A 245 -13.72 -14.99 -7.78
CA LYS A 245 -14.94 -15.22 -8.57
C LYS A 245 -16.07 -15.65 -7.64
N LYS A 246 -17.21 -14.96 -7.74
CA LYS A 246 -18.46 -15.33 -7.07
C LYS A 246 -18.79 -16.79 -7.41
N GLY A 247 -18.67 -17.69 -6.44
CA GLY A 247 -18.98 -19.11 -6.63
C GLY A 247 -17.78 -20.06 -6.71
N LEU A 248 -16.63 -19.75 -6.10
CA LEU A 248 -15.60 -20.75 -5.83
C LEU A 248 -16.24 -21.94 -5.09
N LYS A 249 -16.48 -23.04 -5.80
CA LYS A 249 -16.97 -24.30 -5.23
C LYS A 249 -15.77 -25.06 -4.72
N ILE A 250 -15.61 -25.13 -3.41
CA ILE A 250 -14.72 -26.13 -2.80
C ILE A 250 -15.35 -27.51 -3.10
N SER A 251 -14.84 -28.19 -4.12
CA SER A 251 -15.43 -29.41 -4.70
C SER A 251 -15.19 -30.67 -3.87
N ARG A 252 -14.34 -30.59 -2.83
CA ARG A 252 -14.06 -31.70 -1.92
C ARG A 252 -13.94 -31.20 -0.49
N ALA A 253 -14.69 -31.82 0.42
CA ALA A 253 -14.40 -31.73 1.85
C ALA A 253 -12.96 -32.22 2.07
N PRO A 254 -12.06 -31.44 2.67
CA PRO A 254 -10.67 -31.81 2.70
C PRO A 254 -10.45 -33.02 3.65
N VAL A 255 -9.41 -33.81 3.39
CA VAL A 255 -8.99 -35.03 4.12
C VAL A 255 -8.08 -34.68 5.32
N VAL A 256 -8.06 -35.50 6.37
CA VAL A 256 -7.57 -35.26 7.76
C VAL A 256 -6.12 -35.77 7.95
N ALA A 257 -5.13 -34.95 8.37
CA ALA A 257 -3.81 -35.41 8.88
C ALA A 257 -3.04 -34.36 9.72
N VAL A 258 -2.73 -34.69 11.00
CA VAL A 258 -2.35 -33.86 12.21
C VAL A 258 -0.94 -33.25 12.19
N VAL A 259 -0.72 -31.97 12.59
CA VAL A 259 0.40 -31.40 13.44
C VAL A 259 0.01 -30.00 14.01
N GLU A 260 0.73 -29.48 15.02
CA GLU A 260 0.38 -28.53 16.10
C GLU A 260 0.86 -27.05 15.98
N GLU A 261 0.22 -26.20 16.82
CA GLU A 261 0.49 -24.83 17.32
C GLU A 261 0.27 -23.59 16.42
N VAL A 262 -0.93 -22.97 16.46
CA VAL A 262 -1.09 -21.52 16.16
C VAL A 262 -2.34 -20.87 16.82
N THR A 263 -2.27 -19.55 17.02
CA THR A 263 -3.21 -18.55 17.57
C THR A 263 -4.57 -18.45 16.83
N THR A 264 -5.66 -18.31 17.60
CA THR A 264 -7.07 -18.46 17.14
C THR A 264 -7.81 -17.18 16.71
N VAL A 265 -8.48 -17.24 15.55
CA VAL A 265 -9.65 -16.38 15.22
C VAL A 265 -10.92 -17.23 15.13
N SER A 266 -12.05 -16.71 15.63
CA SER A 266 -13.35 -17.41 15.75
C SER A 266 -14.43 -16.77 14.88
N LEU A 267 -15.17 -17.57 14.09
CA LEU A 267 -16.32 -17.11 13.31
C LEU A 267 -17.54 -18.01 13.55
N PRO A 268 -18.75 -17.47 13.73
CA PRO A 268 -19.98 -18.27 13.83
C PRO A 268 -20.74 -18.31 12.49
N LEU A 269 -21.28 -19.47 12.07
CA LEU A 269 -22.68 -19.62 11.57
C LEU A 269 -23.09 -21.08 11.21
N PHE A 270 -24.41 -21.32 11.25
CA PHE A 270 -25.11 -22.60 11.36
C PHE A 270 -25.94 -22.99 10.11
N LYS A 271 -26.06 -24.31 9.80
CA LYS A 271 -27.30 -25.15 9.80
C LYS A 271 -26.91 -26.61 9.53
N ALA A 272 -27.52 -27.57 10.22
CA ALA A 272 -27.19 -29.00 10.10
C ALA A 272 -27.38 -29.52 8.65
N PRO A 273 -26.45 -30.30 8.07
CA PRO A 273 -26.69 -31.02 6.82
C PRO A 273 -27.86 -32.00 6.98
N LYS A 274 -28.71 -32.13 5.96
CA LYS A 274 -29.61 -33.28 5.86
C LYS A 274 -28.76 -34.55 5.85
N ALA A 275 -29.15 -35.53 6.66
CA ALA A 275 -28.39 -36.76 6.93
C ALA A 275 -27.87 -37.42 5.65
N VAL A 276 -26.54 -37.52 5.53
CA VAL A 276 -25.89 -38.40 4.55
C VAL A 276 -25.73 -39.76 5.21
N LYS A 277 -26.33 -40.80 4.61
CA LYS A 277 -26.16 -42.19 5.07
C LYS A 277 -24.69 -42.60 4.90
N SER A 278 -23.92 -42.65 5.98
CA SER A 278 -22.63 -43.33 6.06
C SER A 278 -22.77 -44.57 6.95
N LYS A 279 -21.93 -45.59 6.73
CA LYS A 279 -21.95 -46.88 7.45
C LYS A 279 -21.58 -46.77 8.95
N ARG A 280 -21.33 -45.57 9.48
CA ARG A 280 -21.29 -45.25 10.92
C ARG A 280 -22.07 -43.96 11.16
N ALA A 281 -23.38 -44.09 11.33
CA ALA A 281 -24.25 -42.95 11.60
C ALA A 281 -24.01 -42.42 13.03
N LEU A 282 -23.43 -41.23 13.15
CA LEU A 282 -23.64 -40.40 14.33
C LEU A 282 -25.07 -39.86 14.27
N SER A 283 -25.99 -40.55 14.96
CA SER A 283 -27.35 -40.06 15.17
C SER A 283 -27.30 -38.84 16.10
N ILE A 284 -27.31 -37.64 15.52
CA ILE A 284 -27.47 -36.40 16.28
C ILE A 284 -28.92 -36.37 16.77
N LYS A 285 -29.16 -36.49 18.09
CA LYS A 285 -30.51 -36.38 18.67
C LYS A 285 -31.17 -35.06 18.24
N ALA A 286 -32.48 -35.10 17.99
CA ALA A 286 -33.27 -33.91 17.64
C ALA A 286 -33.04 -32.78 18.66
N GLY A 287 -32.75 -31.57 18.15
CA GLY A 287 -32.53 -30.36 18.97
C GLY A 287 -31.06 -29.99 19.27
N LEU A 288 -30.09 -30.79 18.82
CA LEU A 288 -28.66 -30.46 18.91
C LEU A 288 -28.19 -29.71 17.65
N LYS A 289 -27.39 -28.66 17.83
CA LYS A 289 -26.78 -27.89 16.73
C LYS A 289 -25.27 -28.13 16.68
N VAL A 290 -24.72 -28.32 15.49
CA VAL A 290 -23.26 -28.39 15.26
C VAL A 290 -22.79 -27.02 14.78
N GLN A 291 -21.80 -26.44 15.46
CA GLN A 291 -21.09 -25.23 15.07
C GLN A 291 -19.68 -25.58 14.64
N TYR A 292 -19.20 -25.02 13.53
CA TYR A 292 -17.81 -25.16 13.09
C TYR A 292 -17.10 -23.84 13.32
N GLN A 293 -15.96 -23.89 14.00
CA GLN A 293 -15.05 -22.76 14.14
C GLN A 293 -13.88 -22.97 13.17
N VAL A 294 -13.62 -22.01 12.29
CA VAL A 294 -12.47 -22.00 11.37
C VAL A 294 -11.44 -21.03 11.93
N THR A 295 -10.21 -21.49 12.07
CA THR A 295 -9.09 -20.68 12.55
C THR A 295 -8.06 -20.58 11.43
N LEU A 296 -7.76 -19.34 11.03
CA LEU A 296 -6.70 -18.99 10.07
C LEU A 296 -5.47 -18.59 10.85
N THR A 297 -4.35 -19.17 10.47
CA THR A 297 -3.12 -19.08 11.24
C THR A 297 -2.00 -18.65 10.30
N SER A 298 -1.75 -17.34 10.30
CA SER A 298 -0.66 -16.69 9.58
C SER A 298 0.62 -16.77 10.40
N VAL A 299 1.73 -17.08 9.74
CA VAL A 299 3.04 -16.53 10.11
C VAL A 299 3.39 -15.71 8.87
N THR A 300 3.45 -14.38 8.85
CA THR A 300 3.66 -13.32 9.83
C THR A 300 2.54 -12.27 9.72
N ALA A 301 2.40 -11.42 10.74
CA ALA A 301 1.27 -10.50 10.92
C ALA A 301 1.02 -9.60 9.69
N ASN A 302 -0.19 -9.66 9.12
CA ASN A 302 -1.11 -8.52 9.15
C ASN A 302 -2.50 -8.90 8.60
N THR A 303 -3.53 -8.49 9.36
CA THR A 303 -4.93 -8.36 8.96
C THR A 303 -5.76 -9.65 8.82
N VAL A 304 -6.31 -10.17 9.92
CA VAL A 304 -7.46 -11.09 9.86
C VAL A 304 -8.76 -10.28 9.80
N GLN A 305 -9.34 -10.11 8.60
CA GLN A 305 -10.65 -9.46 8.46
C GLN A 305 -11.81 -10.37 8.89
N LYS A 306 -12.88 -9.77 9.43
CA LYS A 306 -14.08 -10.45 9.94
C LYS A 306 -14.93 -11.01 8.80
N LEU A 307 -14.86 -12.31 8.57
CA LEU A 307 -15.59 -13.01 7.49
C LEU A 307 -17.05 -13.29 7.90
N ALA A 308 -18.01 -12.75 7.16
CA ALA A 308 -19.44 -13.06 7.34
C ALA A 308 -19.98 -13.86 6.14
N SER A 309 -20.75 -14.94 6.38
CA SER A 309 -21.47 -15.63 5.31
C SER A 309 -22.98 -15.68 5.56
N LYS A 310 -23.76 -15.37 4.52
CA LYS A 310 -25.23 -15.56 4.50
C LYS A 310 -25.67 -16.92 3.95
N LYS A 311 -24.75 -17.79 3.49
CA LYS A 311 -25.10 -19.00 2.70
C LYS A 311 -24.24 -20.26 2.90
N ASN A 312 -23.78 -20.59 4.11
CA ASN A 312 -22.99 -21.81 4.36
C ASN A 312 -21.70 -21.91 3.49
N ILE A 313 -21.20 -20.79 2.99
CA ILE A 313 -20.01 -20.69 2.13
C ILE A 313 -19.08 -19.70 2.83
N LEU A 314 -17.92 -20.18 3.31
CA LEU A 314 -16.86 -19.26 3.73
C LEU A 314 -16.32 -18.59 2.46
N THR A 315 -16.43 -17.27 2.39
CA THR A 315 -15.91 -16.50 1.26
C THR A 315 -14.68 -15.75 1.76
N LEU A 316 -13.48 -16.19 1.39
CA LEU A 316 -12.20 -15.62 1.82
C LEU A 316 -11.76 -14.54 0.82
N GLN A 317 -12.03 -13.26 1.07
CA GLN A 317 -11.54 -12.19 0.19
C GLN A 317 -10.26 -11.56 0.75
N GLY A 318 -9.30 -11.23 -0.13
CA GLY A 318 -8.14 -10.42 0.21
C GLY A 318 -6.99 -11.14 0.95
N LEU A 319 -6.81 -12.45 0.75
CA LEU A 319 -5.61 -13.14 1.27
C LEU A 319 -4.45 -12.99 0.27
N PRO A 320 -3.23 -12.60 0.71
CA PRO A 320 -2.05 -12.59 -0.15
C PRO A 320 -1.71 -13.99 -0.71
N SER A 321 -0.80 -14.05 -1.68
CA SER A 321 -0.21 -15.33 -2.09
C SER A 321 0.63 -15.88 -0.94
N GLY A 322 0.48 -17.16 -0.63
CA GLY A 322 1.20 -17.76 0.49
C GLY A 322 0.65 -19.09 0.91
N ASP A 323 1.37 -19.73 1.84
CA ASP A 323 0.96 -20.97 2.46
C ASP A 323 0.09 -20.68 3.67
N TYR A 324 -1.16 -21.14 3.61
CA TYR A 324 -2.14 -20.94 4.67
C TYR A 324 -2.45 -22.24 5.37
N GLN A 325 -2.60 -22.13 6.69
CA GLN A 325 -2.99 -23.23 7.54
C GLN A 325 -4.41 -23.01 8.07
N THR A 326 -5.21 -24.07 8.05
CA THR A 326 -6.58 -24.07 8.60
C THR A 326 -6.78 -25.19 9.58
N SER A 327 -7.44 -24.89 10.71
CA SER A 327 -7.93 -25.88 11.66
C SER A 327 -9.42 -25.68 11.94
N TYR A 328 -10.08 -26.75 12.38
CA TYR A 328 -11.53 -26.77 12.59
C TYR A 328 -11.93 -27.43 13.91
N VAL A 329 -12.86 -26.82 14.64
CA VAL A 329 -13.49 -27.42 15.83
C VAL A 329 -14.99 -27.48 15.64
N ALA A 330 -15.57 -28.68 15.75
CA ALA A 330 -17.00 -28.89 15.76
C ALA A 330 -17.52 -28.87 17.20
N THR A 331 -18.41 -27.94 17.52
CA THR A 331 -19.05 -27.84 18.84
C THR A 331 -20.50 -28.24 18.73
N LEU A 332 -20.91 -29.23 19.53
CA LEU A 332 -22.29 -29.65 19.68
C LEU A 332 -22.93 -28.84 20.81
N THR A 333 -24.05 -28.17 20.54
CA THR A 333 -24.76 -27.35 21.52
C THR A 333 -26.22 -27.77 21.67
N LYS A 334 -26.76 -27.61 22.89
CA LYS A 334 -28.18 -27.71 23.21
C LYS A 334 -28.62 -26.40 23.85
N GLY A 335 -29.31 -25.55 23.08
CA GLY A 335 -29.56 -24.16 23.50
C GLY A 335 -28.27 -23.32 23.48
N LYS A 336 -27.99 -22.59 24.57
CA LYS A 336 -26.72 -21.85 24.78
C LYS A 336 -25.60 -22.69 25.41
N LYS A 337 -25.90 -23.94 25.83
CA LYS A 337 -24.92 -24.82 26.50
C LYS A 337 -24.18 -25.70 25.49
N VAL A 338 -22.85 -25.75 25.62
CA VAL A 338 -21.99 -26.68 24.90
C VAL A 338 -22.14 -28.07 25.52
N VAL A 339 -22.44 -29.05 24.68
CA VAL A 339 -22.68 -30.45 25.06
C VAL A 339 -21.48 -31.32 24.72
N SER A 340 -20.79 -31.02 23.62
CA SER A 340 -19.50 -31.63 23.30
C SER A 340 -18.69 -30.74 22.36
N LYS A 341 -17.38 -30.90 22.37
CA LYS A 341 -16.45 -30.31 21.39
C LYS A 341 -15.66 -31.45 20.74
N SER A 342 -15.51 -31.42 19.43
CA SER A 342 -14.56 -32.30 18.75
C SER A 342 -13.14 -31.88 19.13
N LYS A 343 -12.20 -32.83 19.02
CA LYS A 343 -10.79 -32.45 18.97
C LYS A 343 -10.55 -31.51 17.77
N PRO A 344 -9.61 -30.57 17.87
CA PRO A 344 -9.18 -29.77 16.73
C PRO A 344 -8.82 -30.66 15.55
N SER A 345 -9.35 -30.32 14.38
CA SER A 345 -8.98 -31.00 13.15
C SER A 345 -7.52 -30.70 12.83
N PRO A 346 -6.85 -31.61 12.13
CA PRO A 346 -5.53 -31.33 11.64
C PRO A 346 -5.41 -30.07 10.81
N ILE A 347 -4.28 -29.40 10.99
CA ILE A 347 -3.86 -28.29 10.15
C ILE A 347 -3.82 -28.76 8.71
N LYS A 348 -4.53 -28.06 7.83
CA LYS A 348 -4.43 -28.26 6.39
C LYS A 348 -3.76 -27.07 5.77
N SER A 349 -2.66 -27.36 5.09
CA SER A 349 -1.98 -26.42 4.24
C SER A 349 -2.71 -26.29 2.92
N PHE A 350 -2.93 -25.06 2.49
CA PHE A 350 -3.26 -24.77 1.11
C PHE A 350 -2.45 -23.56 0.70
N SER A 351 -1.89 -23.63 -0.50
CA SER A 351 -1.16 -22.51 -1.08
C SER A 351 -2.13 -21.74 -1.96
N ILE A 352 -2.20 -20.43 -1.77
CA ILE A 352 -2.80 -19.56 -2.76
C ILE A 352 -1.69 -19.24 -3.75
N SER A 353 -1.71 -19.92 -4.90
CA SER A 353 -0.81 -19.66 -6.01
C SER A 353 -1.49 -18.74 -7.03
N ASP A 354 -0.69 -17.90 -7.67
CA ASP A 354 -1.15 -17.13 -8.81
C ASP A 354 -1.50 -18.05 -9.98
N SER A 355 -2.79 -18.13 -10.27
CA SER A 355 -3.27 -18.46 -11.62
C SER A 355 -4.07 -17.29 -12.16
#